data_AF-A0A4Y9YH42-F1
#
_entry.id   AF-A0A4Y9YH42-F1
#
_cell.length_a   1.000
_cell.length_b   1.000
_cell.length_c   1.000
_cell.angle_alpha   90.00
_cell.angle_beta   90.00
_cell.angle_gamma   90.00
#
_symmetry.space_group_name_H-M   'P 1'
#
loop_
_entity.id
_entity.type
_entity.pdbx_description
1 polymer ?
#
loop_
_entity_poly.entity_id
_entity_poly.type
_entity_poly.pdbx_seq_one_letter_code
_entity_poly.pdbx_strand_id
1 'polypeptide(L)'
;MCVEALLGTAESFVPFISEVARPHPGQVEVAINIRNAFSGSQLVQGYDERTATERLRQDSYSLRTAPQWLGPQVEELLSAHRTLTIEINSTTDNPLIDTSKGERGNISGGNFQGTSLTIAMEKVRIGLQHVGRIAYAQLVDLGSPSTNRGLAPDLAANEPSFDYGQKALDMACAAYLAELSFVANTVSNHVQPAEMHNQSVNSLAMISARYTATAVQLVQMILANLLLSLCQALDLRAMYSAFFVKLGDILRDKLSSAISPPLPSPEVDWLCEILIKQAKVNFGQTSWLDTNDRFYTMCKPLLADVHTFLAERALSHMHSFDGHTFHTTLASSLAADWNLNRETYFKDGSAEELLGHGTGKLYRWVRRDLGLRMRRGIDIDRGAIDLDVSKIYEGIVNGDVNDVLVGVFDGTEISER
;
A
#
# COMPACT_ATOMS: atom_id res chain seq x y z
N MET A 1 4.86 -2.10 -3.12
CA MET A 1 4.53 -1.82 -1.71
C MET A 1 3.11 -2.23 -1.34
N CYS A 2 2.03 -1.59 -1.84
CA CYS A 2 0.65 -1.97 -1.42
C CYS A 2 0.33 -3.45 -1.67
N VAL A 3 0.71 -3.98 -2.84
CA VAL A 3 0.57 -5.41 -3.17
C VAL A 3 1.28 -6.27 -2.12
N GLU A 4 2.49 -5.93 -1.71
CA GLU A 4 3.27 -6.70 -0.72
C GLU A 4 2.65 -6.62 0.68
N ALA A 5 2.31 -5.41 1.14
CA ALA A 5 1.76 -5.18 2.47
C ALA A 5 0.41 -5.90 2.68
N LEU A 6 -0.42 -5.93 1.64
CA LEU A 6 -1.71 -6.62 1.62
C LEU A 6 -1.62 -8.07 1.13
N LEU A 7 -0.41 -8.62 0.96
CA LEU A 7 -0.16 -9.98 0.44
C LEU A 7 -0.96 -10.27 -0.84
N GLY A 8 -1.08 -9.28 -1.74
CA GLY A 8 -1.76 -9.33 -3.02
C GLY A 8 -1.09 -10.26 -4.05
N THR A 9 -1.79 -10.54 -5.13
CA THR A 9 -1.33 -11.42 -6.21
C THR A 9 -0.68 -10.65 -7.36
N ALA A 10 0.37 -11.23 -7.94
CA ALA A 10 0.97 -10.73 -9.18
C ALA A 10 0.06 -10.91 -10.42
N GLU A 11 -0.95 -11.79 -10.34
CA GLU A 11 -1.84 -12.15 -11.45
C GLU A 11 -2.55 -10.94 -12.08
N SER A 12 -2.90 -9.95 -11.26
CA SER A 12 -3.58 -8.72 -11.71
C SER A 12 -2.76 -7.88 -12.70
N PHE A 13 -1.45 -8.12 -12.78
CA PHE A 13 -0.51 -7.28 -13.51
C PHE A 13 0.16 -8.01 -14.70
N VAL A 14 -0.27 -9.24 -15.02
CA VAL A 14 0.38 -10.06 -16.06
C VAL A 14 0.27 -9.41 -17.46
N PRO A 15 1.29 -9.57 -18.33
CA PRO A 15 1.32 -9.00 -19.68
C PRO A 15 0.05 -9.25 -20.49
N PHE A 16 -0.54 -10.44 -20.40
CA PHE A 16 -1.73 -10.78 -21.18
C PHE A 16 -2.90 -9.79 -20.93
N ILE A 17 -3.10 -9.33 -19.69
CA ILE A 17 -4.21 -8.42 -19.36
C ILE A 17 -4.00 -7.05 -19.98
N SER A 18 -2.82 -6.46 -19.77
CA SER A 18 -2.54 -5.09 -20.21
C SER A 18 -2.01 -5.01 -21.63
N GLU A 19 -1.11 -5.89 -22.07
CA GLU A 19 -0.42 -5.79 -23.36
C GLU A 19 -1.18 -6.48 -24.50
N VAL A 20 -2.00 -7.50 -24.21
CA VAL A 20 -2.71 -8.28 -25.24
C VAL A 20 -4.22 -8.00 -25.23
N ALA A 21 -4.87 -8.15 -24.08
CA ALA A 21 -6.32 -8.12 -23.99
C ALA A 21 -6.91 -6.69 -24.02
N ARG A 22 -6.24 -5.72 -23.37
CA ARG A 22 -6.69 -4.32 -23.32
C ARG A 22 -5.51 -3.32 -23.29
N PRO A 23 -4.86 -3.05 -24.44
CA PRO A 23 -3.60 -2.30 -24.53
C PRO A 23 -3.77 -0.78 -24.57
N HIS A 24 -4.36 -0.21 -23.52
CA HIS A 24 -4.21 1.23 -23.28
C HIS A 24 -2.77 1.53 -22.83
N PRO A 25 -2.03 2.47 -23.46
CA PRO A 25 -0.61 2.69 -23.18
C PRO A 25 -0.29 2.92 -21.70
N GLY A 26 -1.04 3.79 -21.02
CA GLY A 26 -0.82 4.05 -19.60
C GLY A 26 -1.14 2.83 -18.73
N GLN A 27 -2.12 2.01 -19.10
CA GLN A 27 -2.42 0.77 -18.39
C GLN A 27 -1.26 -0.23 -18.52
N VAL A 28 -0.66 -0.33 -19.70
CA VAL A 28 0.52 -1.16 -19.97
C VAL A 28 1.69 -0.70 -19.11
N GLU A 29 2.02 0.59 -19.17
CA GLU A 29 3.13 1.19 -18.44
C GLU A 29 2.99 0.98 -16.92
N VAL A 30 1.82 1.29 -16.35
CA VAL A 30 1.59 1.10 -14.91
C VAL A 30 1.69 -0.37 -14.51
N ALA A 31 1.15 -1.30 -15.30
CA ALA A 31 1.25 -2.73 -15.00
C ALA A 31 2.71 -3.24 -15.01
N ILE A 32 3.52 -2.78 -15.97
CA ILE A 32 4.95 -3.09 -16.06
C ILE A 32 5.68 -2.53 -14.83
N ASN A 33 5.47 -1.26 -14.51
CA ASN A 33 6.13 -0.59 -13.41
C ASN A 33 5.81 -1.25 -12.05
N ILE A 34 4.54 -1.62 -11.83
CA ILE A 34 4.13 -2.33 -10.61
C ILE A 34 4.86 -3.69 -10.50
N ARG A 35 4.87 -4.50 -11.57
CA ARG A 35 5.55 -5.80 -11.57
C ARG A 35 7.04 -5.68 -11.31
N ASN A 36 7.68 -4.73 -11.98
CA ASN A 36 9.10 -4.49 -11.86
C ASN A 36 9.46 -4.05 -10.43
N ALA A 37 8.67 -3.16 -9.84
CA ALA A 37 8.92 -2.64 -8.51
C ALA A 37 8.94 -3.75 -7.44
N PHE A 38 7.98 -4.70 -7.50
CA PHE A 38 7.92 -5.82 -6.54
C PHE A 38 8.71 -7.07 -6.96
N SER A 39 9.47 -7.02 -8.05
CA SER A 39 10.23 -8.17 -8.54
C SER A 39 11.20 -8.68 -7.46
N GLY A 40 11.20 -10.00 -7.23
CA GLY A 40 11.99 -10.64 -6.17
C GLY A 40 11.35 -10.62 -4.77
N SER A 41 10.14 -10.05 -4.62
CA SER A 41 9.44 -10.03 -3.34
C SER A 41 9.08 -11.42 -2.85
N GLN A 42 9.23 -11.65 -1.55
CA GLN A 42 8.79 -12.86 -0.86
C GLN A 42 7.35 -12.73 -0.31
N LEU A 43 6.76 -11.54 -0.39
CA LEU A 43 5.43 -11.24 0.15
C LEU A 43 4.33 -11.31 -0.91
N VAL A 44 4.67 -11.01 -2.17
CA VAL A 44 3.72 -11.11 -3.29
C VAL A 44 3.35 -12.56 -3.52
N GLN A 45 2.05 -12.81 -3.66
CA GLN A 45 1.52 -14.15 -3.83
C GLN A 45 1.61 -14.59 -5.29
N GLY A 46 2.10 -15.81 -5.49
CA GLY A 46 1.97 -16.52 -6.75
C GLY A 46 0.56 -17.07 -6.96
N TYR A 47 0.28 -17.47 -8.20
CA TYR A 47 -0.90 -18.27 -8.49
C TYR A 47 -0.67 -19.72 -8.04
N ASP A 48 -1.44 -20.18 -7.06
CA ASP A 48 -1.50 -21.59 -6.67
C ASP A 48 -2.97 -22.01 -6.49
N GLU A 49 -3.49 -22.80 -7.42
CA GLU A 49 -4.84 -23.37 -7.37
C GLU A 49 -5.12 -24.15 -6.08
N ARG A 50 -4.07 -24.71 -5.46
CA ARG A 50 -4.20 -25.50 -4.22
C ARG A 50 -4.50 -24.64 -3.00
N THR A 51 -4.14 -23.36 -3.03
CA THR A 51 -4.43 -22.37 -1.97
C THR A 51 -5.71 -21.57 -2.23
N ALA A 52 -6.42 -21.84 -3.34
CA ALA A 52 -7.59 -21.09 -3.77
C ALA A 52 -8.81 -21.25 -2.83
N THR A 53 -8.84 -22.28 -1.99
CA THR A 53 -9.90 -22.53 -1.01
C THR A 53 -9.65 -21.86 0.35
N GLU A 54 -8.43 -21.37 0.61
CA GLU A 54 -8.01 -20.85 1.92
C GLU A 54 -8.22 -19.33 2.06
N ARG A 55 -8.60 -18.62 0.99
CA ARG A 55 -8.74 -17.16 0.96
C ARG A 55 -9.72 -16.65 -0.10
N LEU A 56 -10.08 -15.37 0.00
CA LEU A 56 -10.75 -14.64 -1.08
C LEU A 56 -9.96 -14.82 -2.38
N ARG A 57 -10.63 -15.33 -3.42
CA ARG A 57 -10.02 -15.64 -4.72
C ARG A 57 -9.42 -14.41 -5.42
N GLN A 58 -9.90 -13.21 -5.10
CA GLN A 58 -9.52 -11.99 -5.79
C GLN A 58 -9.14 -10.88 -4.81
N ASP A 59 -8.10 -10.13 -5.16
CA ASP A 59 -7.76 -8.88 -4.49
C ASP A 59 -8.87 -7.82 -4.67
N SER A 60 -8.92 -6.87 -3.73
CA SER A 60 -9.77 -5.68 -3.81
C SER A 60 -9.41 -4.83 -5.03
N TYR A 61 -10.33 -3.98 -5.48
CA TYR A 61 -10.12 -3.15 -6.67
C TYR A 61 -8.97 -2.15 -6.49
N SER A 62 -8.75 -1.67 -5.27
CA SER A 62 -7.65 -0.76 -4.93
C SER A 62 -6.27 -1.32 -5.30
N LEU A 63 -6.12 -2.65 -5.37
CA LEU A 63 -4.93 -3.32 -5.89
C LEU A 63 -5.12 -3.80 -7.33
N ARG A 64 -6.15 -4.62 -7.56
CA ARG A 64 -6.32 -5.38 -8.79
C ARG A 64 -6.57 -4.50 -10.01
N THR A 65 -7.25 -3.36 -9.83
CA THR A 65 -7.56 -2.45 -10.93
C THR A 65 -6.62 -1.25 -10.98
N ALA A 66 -5.52 -1.25 -10.21
CA ALA A 66 -4.60 -0.11 -10.16
C ALA A 66 -4.05 0.30 -11.54
N PRO A 67 -3.65 -0.62 -12.45
CA PRO A 67 -3.20 -0.24 -13.80
C PRO A 67 -4.30 0.42 -14.62
N GLN A 68 -5.53 -0.10 -14.56
CA GLN A 68 -6.68 0.43 -15.29
C GLN A 68 -7.12 1.80 -14.75
N TRP A 69 -6.94 2.03 -13.45
CA TRP A 69 -7.31 3.27 -12.77
C TRP A 69 -6.28 4.38 -13.00
N LEU A 70 -4.99 4.06 -12.85
CA LEU A 70 -3.89 5.02 -12.94
C LEU A 70 -3.44 5.29 -14.39
N GLY A 71 -3.57 4.30 -15.28
CA GLY A 71 -3.13 4.41 -16.67
C GLY A 71 -3.64 5.65 -17.41
N PRO A 72 -4.97 5.92 -17.42
CA PRO A 72 -5.50 7.13 -18.05
C PRO A 72 -4.95 8.42 -17.43
N GLN A 73 -4.60 8.42 -16.14
CA GLN A 73 -4.06 9.61 -15.47
C GLN A 73 -2.62 9.90 -15.92
N VAL A 74 -1.82 8.84 -16.14
CA VAL A 74 -0.48 8.94 -16.74
C VAL A 74 -0.57 9.53 -18.15
N GLU A 75 -1.51 9.03 -18.96
CA GLU A 75 -1.72 9.54 -20.33
C GLU A 75 -2.09 11.03 -20.34
N GLU A 76 -2.95 11.48 -19.42
CA GLU A 76 -3.34 12.88 -19.30
C GLU A 76 -2.21 13.77 -18.76
N LEU A 77 -1.37 13.28 -17.85
CA LEU A 77 -0.16 13.98 -17.39
C LEU A 77 0.82 14.20 -18.55
N LEU A 78 1.06 13.18 -19.37
CA LEU A 78 1.92 13.30 -20.57
C LEU A 78 1.33 14.28 -21.60
N SER A 79 0.01 14.28 -21.77
CA SER A 79 -0.69 15.23 -22.64
C SER A 79 -0.59 16.67 -22.15
N ALA A 80 -0.76 16.89 -20.85
CA ALA A 80 -0.60 18.20 -20.23
C ALA A 80 0.84 18.69 -20.32
N HIS A 81 1.83 17.81 -20.11
CA HIS A 81 3.25 18.14 -20.26
C HIS A 81 3.57 18.62 -21.69
N ARG A 82 3.08 17.93 -22.72
CA ARG A 82 3.22 18.37 -24.12
C ARG A 82 2.57 19.75 -24.35
N THR A 83 1.35 19.94 -23.85
CA THR A 83 0.61 21.20 -23.99
C THR A 83 1.36 22.36 -23.36
N LEU A 84 1.85 22.18 -22.13
CA LEU A 84 2.64 23.19 -21.42
C LEU A 84 3.96 23.48 -22.13
N THR A 85 4.63 22.44 -22.63
CA THR A 85 5.90 22.60 -23.38
C THR A 85 5.72 23.44 -24.63
N ILE A 86 4.61 23.28 -25.35
CA ILE A 86 4.29 24.13 -26.50
C ILE A 86 4.06 25.57 -26.03
N GLU A 87 3.22 25.78 -25.00
CA GLU A 87 2.84 27.11 -24.55
C GLU A 87 4.05 27.93 -24.07
N ILE A 88 4.93 27.36 -23.23
CA ILE A 88 6.10 28.06 -22.71
C ILE A 88 7.13 28.43 -23.79
N ASN A 89 7.06 27.78 -24.96
CA ASN A 89 7.90 28.04 -26.12
C ASN A 89 7.14 28.78 -27.25
N SER A 90 5.94 29.31 -26.98
CA SER A 90 5.11 30.02 -27.95
C SER A 90 5.20 31.54 -27.79
N THR A 91 5.02 32.28 -28.89
CA THR A 91 4.80 33.74 -28.83
C THR A 91 3.31 34.00 -28.55
N THR A 92 2.99 34.28 -27.29
CA THR A 92 1.63 34.53 -26.78
C THR A 92 1.20 36.01 -26.84
N ASP A 93 1.98 36.85 -27.54
CA ASP A 93 1.77 38.29 -27.63
C ASP A 93 0.82 38.69 -28.77
N ASN A 94 0.40 39.95 -28.78
CA ASN A 94 -0.38 40.54 -29.85
C ASN A 94 -0.16 42.07 -29.94
N PRO A 95 0.12 42.64 -31.14
CA PRO A 95 0.20 41.95 -32.44
C PRO A 95 1.53 41.24 -32.66
N LEU A 96 1.55 40.29 -33.59
CA LEU A 96 2.77 39.59 -34.02
C LEU A 96 3.41 40.31 -35.21
N ILE A 97 4.74 40.30 -35.26
CA ILE A 97 5.51 40.93 -36.34
C ILE A 97 6.19 39.87 -37.22
N ASP A 98 5.64 39.65 -38.42
CA ASP A 98 6.21 38.81 -39.47
C ASP A 98 7.08 39.66 -40.41
N THR A 99 8.38 39.73 -40.11
CA THR A 99 9.34 40.57 -40.84
C THR A 99 9.51 40.16 -42.31
N SER A 100 9.14 38.94 -42.68
CA SER A 100 9.18 38.48 -44.07
C SER A 100 8.17 39.19 -44.98
N LYS A 101 7.16 39.86 -44.38
CA LYS A 101 6.08 40.57 -45.09
C LYS A 101 6.22 42.09 -45.10
N GLY A 102 7.34 42.64 -44.61
CA GLY A 102 7.58 44.08 -44.57
C GLY A 102 6.48 44.83 -43.79
N GLU A 103 5.96 45.92 -44.34
CA GLU A 103 4.90 46.74 -43.70
C GLU A 103 3.59 45.97 -43.43
N ARG A 104 3.34 44.85 -44.15
CA ARG A 104 2.19 43.96 -43.90
C ARG A 104 2.45 42.90 -42.83
N GLY A 105 3.61 42.96 -42.18
CA GLY A 105 4.04 42.03 -41.13
C GLY A 105 3.37 42.22 -39.78
N ASN A 106 2.65 43.34 -39.56
CA ASN A 106 1.93 43.58 -38.31
C ASN A 106 0.59 42.84 -38.31
N ILE A 107 0.53 41.67 -37.67
CA ILE A 107 -0.59 40.72 -37.70
C ILE A 107 -1.26 40.69 -36.33
N SER A 108 -2.49 41.19 -36.25
CA SER A 108 -3.33 41.05 -35.05
C SER A 108 -3.98 39.66 -34.99
N GLY A 109 -3.99 39.06 -33.81
CA GLY A 109 -4.54 37.74 -33.53
C GLY A 109 -4.92 37.56 -32.06
N GLY A 110 -5.08 36.30 -31.64
CA GLY A 110 -5.57 35.93 -30.31
C GLY A 110 -4.62 35.03 -29.52
N ASN A 111 -3.31 35.06 -29.79
CA ASN A 111 -2.33 34.15 -29.18
C ASN A 111 -2.20 34.30 -27.65
N PHE A 112 -2.74 35.37 -27.06
CA PHE A 112 -2.85 35.53 -25.60
C PHE A 112 -3.94 34.64 -24.96
N GLN A 113 -4.77 33.95 -25.74
CA GLN A 113 -5.84 33.10 -25.24
C GLN A 113 -5.34 31.73 -24.78
N GLY A 114 -5.10 31.58 -23.47
CA GLY A 114 -4.55 30.35 -22.88
C GLY A 114 -5.54 29.22 -22.59
N THR A 115 -6.59 28.99 -23.38
CA THR A 115 -7.60 27.93 -23.10
C THR A 115 -6.97 26.53 -23.08
N SER A 116 -5.93 26.30 -23.89
CA SER A 116 -5.09 25.09 -23.89
C SER A 116 -4.61 24.73 -22.48
N LEU A 117 -4.09 25.73 -21.75
CA LEU A 117 -3.61 25.60 -20.39
C LEU A 117 -4.72 25.22 -19.41
N THR A 118 -5.90 25.84 -19.52
CA THR A 118 -7.03 25.56 -18.64
C THR A 118 -7.44 24.11 -18.73
N ILE A 119 -7.61 23.59 -19.95
CA ILE A 119 -8.00 22.20 -20.19
C ILE A 119 -6.92 21.24 -19.69
N ALA A 120 -5.65 21.54 -19.94
CA ALA A 120 -4.53 20.74 -19.42
C ALA A 120 -4.54 20.70 -17.88
N MET A 121 -4.67 21.85 -17.22
CA MET A 121 -4.70 21.94 -15.76
C MET A 121 -5.90 21.22 -15.15
N GLU A 122 -7.08 21.29 -15.76
CA GLU A 122 -8.28 20.58 -15.30
C GLU A 122 -8.14 19.06 -15.40
N LYS A 123 -7.61 18.55 -16.52
CA LYS A 123 -7.33 17.13 -16.71
C LYS A 123 -6.34 16.61 -15.67
N VAL A 124 -5.24 17.33 -15.44
CA VAL A 124 -4.26 16.98 -14.40
C VAL A 124 -4.91 16.98 -13.02
N ARG A 125 -5.74 17.98 -12.71
CA ARG A 125 -6.38 18.09 -11.39
C ARG A 125 -7.36 16.95 -11.11
N ILE A 126 -8.14 16.54 -12.11
CA ILE A 126 -9.00 15.35 -12.03
C ILE A 126 -8.13 14.09 -11.85
N GLY A 127 -7.03 13.96 -12.61
CA GLY A 127 -6.10 12.85 -12.46
C GLY A 127 -5.49 12.74 -11.07
N LEU A 128 -5.08 13.87 -10.48
CA LEU A 128 -4.59 13.95 -9.10
C LEU A 128 -5.64 13.48 -8.09
N GLN A 129 -6.91 13.85 -8.27
CA GLN A 129 -8.00 13.36 -7.43
C GLN A 129 -8.13 11.83 -7.51
N HIS A 130 -8.03 11.25 -8.71
CA HIS A 130 -8.05 9.81 -8.88
C HIS A 130 -6.85 9.12 -8.21
N VAL A 131 -5.65 9.71 -8.28
CA VAL A 131 -4.46 9.22 -7.56
C VAL A 131 -4.70 9.24 -6.04
N GLY A 132 -5.18 10.37 -5.51
CA GLY A 132 -5.54 10.47 -4.09
C GLY A 132 -6.61 9.47 -3.67
N ARG A 133 -7.61 9.22 -4.52
CA ARG A 133 -8.73 8.31 -4.23
C ARG A 133 -8.27 6.86 -4.07
N ILE A 134 -7.40 6.38 -4.95
CA ILE A 134 -6.87 5.00 -4.86
C ILE A 134 -5.86 4.88 -3.72
N ALA A 135 -5.02 5.89 -3.49
CA ALA A 135 -4.09 5.92 -2.37
C ALA A 135 -4.83 5.83 -1.01
N TYR A 136 -5.90 6.61 -0.84
CA TYR A 136 -6.72 6.53 0.36
C TYR A 136 -7.45 5.19 0.49
N ALA A 137 -7.97 4.62 -0.61
CA ALA A 137 -8.57 3.29 -0.56
C ALA A 137 -7.58 2.22 -0.08
N GLN A 138 -6.33 2.29 -0.53
CA GLN A 138 -5.27 1.39 -0.09
C GLN A 138 -4.89 1.60 1.38
N LEU A 139 -4.88 2.86 1.86
CA LEU A 139 -4.65 3.18 3.27
C LEU A 139 -5.73 2.56 4.18
N VAL A 140 -7.00 2.72 3.79
CA VAL A 140 -8.14 2.13 4.51
C VAL A 140 -8.06 0.60 4.49
N ASP A 141 -7.70 0.00 3.35
CA ASP A 141 -7.53 -1.44 3.23
C ASP A 141 -6.42 -1.98 4.15
N LEU A 142 -5.37 -1.20 4.45
CA LEU A 142 -4.34 -1.59 5.41
C LEU A 142 -4.83 -1.55 6.85
N GLY A 143 -5.63 -0.54 7.20
CA GLY A 143 -6.10 -0.32 8.58
C GLY A 143 -7.17 -1.33 9.04
N SER A 144 -7.90 -1.95 8.11
CA SER A 144 -9.04 -2.80 8.45
C SER A 144 -8.69 -4.30 8.48
N PRO A 145 -8.88 -5.01 9.61
CA PRO A 145 -8.67 -6.46 9.71
C PRO A 145 -9.47 -7.30 8.68
N SER A 146 -10.60 -6.76 8.20
CA SER A 146 -11.45 -7.43 7.22
C SER A 146 -10.85 -7.46 5.80
N THR A 147 -9.90 -6.58 5.50
CA THR A 147 -9.30 -6.43 4.16
C THR A 147 -7.79 -6.59 4.17
N ASN A 148 -7.12 -6.36 5.31
CA ASN A 148 -5.68 -6.31 5.44
C ASN A 148 -4.97 -7.67 5.60
N ARG A 149 -5.71 -8.79 5.52
CA ARG A 149 -5.18 -10.17 5.60
C ARG A 149 -4.38 -10.44 6.87
N GLY A 150 -4.98 -10.16 8.03
CA GLY A 150 -4.46 -10.59 9.33
C GLY A 150 -3.48 -9.63 10.00
N LEU A 151 -3.31 -8.41 9.48
CA LEU A 151 -2.64 -7.34 10.22
C LEU A 151 -3.55 -6.88 11.37
N ALA A 152 -2.94 -6.24 12.38
CA ALA A 152 -3.68 -5.65 13.49
C ALA A 152 -4.53 -4.46 13.01
N PRO A 153 -5.65 -4.16 13.70
CA PRO A 153 -6.42 -2.94 13.44
C PRO A 153 -5.52 -1.71 13.46
N ASP A 154 -5.72 -0.81 12.50
CA ASP A 154 -4.94 0.43 12.36
C ASP A 154 -3.41 0.23 12.36
N LEU A 155 -2.92 -0.97 12.00
CA LEU A 155 -1.49 -1.31 12.02
C LEU A 155 -0.82 -1.12 13.40
N ALA A 156 -1.58 -1.35 14.47
CA ALA A 156 -1.04 -1.43 15.82
C ALA A 156 0.11 -2.46 15.91
N ALA A 157 1.23 -2.05 16.49
CA ALA A 157 2.39 -2.93 16.70
C ALA A 157 2.43 -3.50 18.11
N ASN A 158 1.76 -2.83 19.05
CA ASN A 158 1.63 -3.27 20.42
C ASN A 158 0.21 -3.78 20.72
N GLU A 159 -0.17 -3.82 22.00
CA GLU A 159 -1.52 -4.24 22.41
C GLU A 159 -2.60 -3.34 21.79
N PRO A 160 -3.54 -3.91 21.00
CA PRO A 160 -4.58 -3.14 20.33
C PRO A 160 -5.48 -2.32 21.27
N SER A 161 -5.57 -2.69 22.55
CA SER A 161 -6.39 -1.98 23.53
C SER A 161 -5.89 -0.56 23.83
N PHE A 162 -4.60 -0.27 23.63
CA PHE A 162 -4.01 1.05 23.87
C PHE A 162 -3.10 1.58 22.75
N ASP A 163 -2.77 0.75 21.74
CA ASP A 163 -2.11 1.19 20.52
C ASP A 163 -3.12 1.40 19.38
N TYR A 164 -3.46 2.65 19.11
CA TYR A 164 -4.37 3.03 18.03
C TYR A 164 -3.70 3.18 16.65
N GLY A 165 -2.40 2.86 16.57
CA GLY A 165 -1.63 2.84 15.32
C GLY A 165 -1.83 4.07 14.44
N GLN A 166 -2.28 3.85 13.21
CA GLN A 166 -2.43 4.87 12.16
C GLN A 166 -3.80 5.55 12.14
N LYS A 167 -4.66 5.37 13.15
CA LYS A 167 -6.04 5.92 13.13
C LYS A 167 -6.09 7.42 12.80
N ALA A 168 -5.12 8.19 13.29
CA ALA A 168 -4.99 9.61 12.97
C ALA A 168 -4.68 9.89 11.49
N LEU A 169 -3.88 9.03 10.83
CA LEU A 169 -3.51 9.16 9.42
C LEU A 169 -4.72 8.89 8.51
N ASP A 170 -5.57 7.94 8.89
CA ASP A 170 -6.84 7.67 8.20
C ASP A 170 -7.76 8.90 8.22
N MET A 171 -8.00 9.45 9.40
CA MET A 171 -8.80 10.68 9.56
C MET A 171 -8.22 11.87 8.77
N ALA A 172 -6.90 12.04 8.80
CA ALA A 172 -6.23 13.10 8.04
C ALA A 172 -6.41 12.90 6.53
N CYS A 173 -6.16 11.70 6.02
CA CYS A 173 -6.32 11.40 4.60
C CYS A 173 -7.77 11.51 4.13
N ALA A 174 -8.74 11.19 4.98
CA ALA A 174 -10.16 11.40 4.69
C ALA A 174 -10.46 12.88 4.43
N ALA A 175 -9.94 13.76 5.30
CA ALA A 175 -10.07 15.21 5.15
C ALA A 175 -9.35 15.72 3.88
N TYR A 176 -8.11 15.29 3.64
CA TYR A 176 -7.35 15.69 2.45
C TYR A 176 -8.03 15.26 1.16
N LEU A 177 -8.58 14.04 1.12
CA LEU A 177 -9.30 13.55 -0.05
C LEU A 177 -10.62 14.31 -0.27
N ALA A 178 -11.32 14.68 0.80
CA ALA A 178 -12.54 15.47 0.69
C ALA A 178 -12.25 16.86 0.07
N GLU A 179 -11.20 17.53 0.54
CA GLU A 179 -10.75 18.81 -0.02
C GLU A 179 -10.24 18.64 -1.46
N LEU A 180 -9.45 17.60 -1.74
CA LEU A 180 -8.94 17.27 -3.07
C LEU A 180 -10.08 17.07 -4.07
N SER A 181 -11.15 16.40 -3.63
CA SER A 181 -12.34 16.17 -4.45
C SER A 181 -13.11 17.45 -4.74
N PHE A 182 -13.15 18.40 -3.79
CA PHE A 182 -13.76 19.70 -4.01
C PHE A 182 -12.96 20.54 -5.00
N VAL A 183 -11.63 20.62 -4.85
CA VAL A 183 -10.79 21.43 -5.76
C VAL A 183 -10.67 20.81 -7.16
N ALA A 184 -10.97 19.52 -7.31
CA ALA A 184 -10.99 18.83 -8.61
C ALA A 184 -12.10 19.29 -9.57
N ASN A 185 -13.05 20.11 -9.11
CA ASN A 185 -14.05 20.73 -9.98
C ASN A 185 -13.42 21.60 -11.08
N THR A 186 -14.12 21.75 -12.20
CA THR A 186 -13.69 22.60 -13.32
C THR A 186 -13.86 24.08 -12.99
N VAL A 187 -13.00 24.91 -13.56
CA VAL A 187 -13.10 26.38 -13.54
C VAL A 187 -13.57 26.93 -14.89
N SER A 188 -13.33 26.21 -15.99
CA SER A 188 -13.61 26.63 -17.36
C SER A 188 -15.11 26.88 -17.65
N ASN A 189 -16.00 26.22 -16.91
CA ASN A 189 -17.44 26.44 -16.96
C ASN A 189 -17.90 27.71 -16.21
N HIS A 190 -16.98 28.46 -15.58
CA HIS A 190 -17.27 29.67 -14.82
C HIS A 190 -16.81 30.97 -15.52
N VAL A 191 -16.42 30.90 -16.80
CA VAL A 191 -16.02 32.06 -17.60
C VAL A 191 -17.10 33.15 -17.57
N GLN A 192 -16.69 34.37 -17.25
CA GLN A 192 -17.54 35.55 -17.27
C GLN A 192 -17.09 36.51 -18.37
N PRO A 193 -18.01 37.21 -19.06
CA PRO A 193 -17.63 38.29 -19.94
C PRO A 193 -16.94 39.39 -19.13
N ALA A 194 -15.78 39.83 -19.59
CA ALA A 194 -14.99 40.88 -18.97
C ALA A 194 -14.70 42.02 -19.96
N GLU A 195 -14.17 43.13 -19.44
CA GLU A 195 -13.65 44.25 -20.23
C GLU A 195 -14.67 44.75 -21.27
N MET A 196 -15.79 45.31 -20.79
CA MET A 196 -16.87 45.83 -21.63
C MET A 196 -17.37 44.85 -22.72
N HIS A 197 -17.36 43.55 -22.43
CA HIS A 197 -17.69 42.44 -23.35
C HIS A 197 -16.68 42.18 -24.48
N ASN A 198 -15.57 42.92 -24.56
CA ASN A 198 -14.50 42.59 -25.49
C ASN A 198 -13.88 41.22 -25.16
N GLN A 199 -13.68 40.93 -23.87
CA GLN A 199 -13.28 39.61 -23.38
C GLN A 199 -14.51 38.76 -23.03
N SER A 200 -15.39 38.55 -24.02
CA SER A 200 -16.60 37.72 -23.89
C SER A 200 -16.30 36.24 -23.58
N VAL A 201 -15.09 35.78 -23.94
CA VAL A 201 -14.50 34.51 -23.49
C VAL A 201 -13.07 34.76 -23.00
N ASN A 202 -12.65 34.03 -21.98
CA ASN A 202 -11.29 34.05 -21.42
C ASN A 202 -10.96 32.68 -20.83
N SER A 203 -9.68 32.39 -20.66
CA SER A 203 -9.24 31.03 -20.34
C SER A 203 -9.41 30.67 -18.86
N LEU A 204 -9.26 31.62 -17.95
CA LEU A 204 -9.06 31.37 -16.51
C LEU A 204 -7.84 30.47 -16.20
N ALA A 205 -6.86 30.40 -17.11
CA ALA A 205 -5.74 29.46 -17.04
C ALA A 205 -4.98 29.51 -15.72
N MET A 206 -4.61 30.71 -15.25
CA MET A 206 -3.88 30.87 -13.99
C MET A 206 -4.70 30.45 -12.76
N ILE A 207 -6.03 30.61 -12.79
CA ILE A 207 -6.91 30.15 -11.72
C ILE A 207 -6.92 28.61 -11.69
N SER A 208 -7.06 27.98 -12.85
CA SER A 208 -6.99 26.52 -12.97
C SER A 208 -5.64 25.99 -12.45
N ALA A 209 -4.53 26.61 -12.85
CA ALA A 209 -3.18 26.23 -12.42
C ALA A 209 -3.01 26.32 -10.90
N ARG A 210 -3.53 27.37 -10.26
CA ARG A 210 -3.47 27.52 -8.78
C ARG A 210 -4.21 26.41 -8.05
N TYR A 211 -5.42 26.04 -8.50
CA TYR A 211 -6.14 24.93 -7.89
C TYR A 211 -5.48 23.58 -8.18
N THR A 212 -4.83 23.43 -9.34
CA THR A 212 -4.02 22.23 -9.63
C THR A 212 -2.81 22.15 -8.70
N ALA A 213 -2.16 23.26 -8.39
CA ALA A 213 -1.07 23.30 -7.41
C ALA A 213 -1.54 22.92 -5.98
N THR A 214 -2.71 23.39 -5.55
CA THR A 214 -3.32 22.94 -4.29
C THR A 214 -3.60 21.43 -4.31
N ALA A 215 -4.13 20.90 -5.42
CA ALA A 215 -4.36 19.46 -5.57
C ALA A 215 -3.07 18.64 -5.46
N VAL A 216 -1.95 19.13 -6.01
CA VAL A 216 -0.63 18.48 -5.86
C VAL A 216 -0.25 18.36 -4.38
N GLN A 217 -0.37 19.45 -3.61
CA GLN A 217 -0.05 19.45 -2.18
C GLN A 217 -0.88 18.42 -1.41
N LEU A 218 -2.20 18.38 -1.65
CA LEU A 218 -3.10 17.42 -1.01
C LEU A 218 -2.74 15.97 -1.35
N VAL A 219 -2.39 15.68 -2.61
CA VAL A 219 -1.93 14.34 -3.01
C VAL A 219 -0.60 13.99 -2.34
N GLN A 220 0.36 14.92 -2.25
CA GLN A 220 1.63 14.70 -1.55
C GLN A 220 1.40 14.36 -0.08
N MET A 221 0.47 15.04 0.59
CA MET A 221 0.09 14.73 1.98
C MET A 221 -0.50 13.32 2.09
N ILE A 222 -1.42 12.94 1.21
CA ILE A 222 -2.01 11.59 1.20
C ILE A 222 -0.93 10.52 0.98
N LEU A 223 -0.03 10.74 0.02
CA LEU A 223 1.03 9.79 -0.31
C LEU A 223 2.07 9.66 0.82
N ALA A 224 2.40 10.76 1.51
CA ALA A 224 3.30 10.72 2.67
C ALA A 224 2.73 9.87 3.81
N ASN A 225 1.43 10.04 4.10
CA ASN A 225 0.72 9.23 5.08
C ASN A 225 0.70 7.75 4.67
N LEU A 226 0.30 7.46 3.43
CA LEU A 226 0.28 6.09 2.90
C LEU A 226 1.66 5.42 2.94
N LEU A 227 2.73 6.15 2.62
CA LEU A 227 4.07 5.58 2.62
C LEU A 227 4.54 5.19 4.03
N LEU A 228 4.23 6.01 5.05
CA LEU A 228 4.49 5.64 6.45
C LEU A 228 3.71 4.38 6.85
N SER A 229 2.41 4.35 6.53
CA SER A 229 1.51 3.22 6.75
C SER A 229 2.01 1.93 6.07
N LEU A 230 2.49 2.02 4.84
CA LEU A 230 3.03 0.89 4.11
C LEU A 230 4.28 0.34 4.79
N CYS A 231 5.22 1.21 5.20
CA CYS A 231 6.41 0.75 5.89
C CYS A 231 6.05 0.08 7.23
N GLN A 232 5.08 0.62 7.97
CA GLN A 232 4.57 0.03 9.20
C GLN A 232 3.95 -1.36 8.94
N ALA A 233 3.12 -1.50 7.91
CA ALA A 233 2.51 -2.77 7.55
C ALA A 233 3.56 -3.82 7.14
N LEU A 234 4.57 -3.43 6.37
CA LEU A 234 5.66 -4.31 5.96
C LEU A 234 6.50 -4.78 7.15
N ASP A 235 6.76 -3.90 8.12
CA ASP A 235 7.42 -4.29 9.37
C ASP A 235 6.62 -5.32 10.15
N LEU A 236 5.30 -5.13 10.27
CA LEU A 236 4.42 -6.12 10.88
C LEU A 236 4.49 -7.46 10.14
N ARG A 237 4.50 -7.47 8.80
CA ARG A 237 4.64 -8.72 8.03
C ARG A 237 5.94 -9.44 8.34
N ALA A 238 7.06 -8.70 8.40
CA ALA A 238 8.36 -9.28 8.72
C ALA A 238 8.41 -9.83 10.14
N MET A 239 7.90 -9.07 11.10
CA MET A 239 7.77 -9.49 12.49
C MET A 239 6.90 -10.74 12.65
N TYR A 240 5.80 -10.84 11.90
CA TYR A 240 4.91 -12.00 11.93
C TYR A 240 5.58 -13.24 11.30
N SER A 241 6.33 -13.04 10.21
CA SER A 241 7.11 -14.11 9.58
C SER A 241 8.11 -14.71 10.57
N ALA A 242 8.87 -13.85 11.28
CA ALA A 242 9.83 -14.28 12.29
C ALA A 242 9.17 -15.07 13.44
N PHE A 243 7.99 -14.66 13.90
CA PHE A 243 7.21 -15.40 14.89
C PHE A 243 6.81 -16.80 14.39
N PHE A 244 6.31 -16.89 13.14
CA PHE A 244 5.85 -18.17 12.59
C PHE A 244 6.95 -19.20 12.35
N VAL A 245 8.23 -18.79 12.27
CA VAL A 245 9.36 -19.73 12.16
C VAL A 245 9.43 -20.66 13.37
N LYS A 246 9.15 -20.16 14.58
CA LYS A 246 9.25 -20.93 15.83
C LYS A 246 7.97 -21.69 16.19
N LEU A 247 6.86 -21.39 15.52
CA LEU A 247 5.54 -21.96 15.84
C LEU A 247 5.55 -23.50 15.80
N GLY A 248 6.21 -24.09 14.79
CA GLY A 248 6.26 -25.54 14.62
C GLY A 248 6.98 -26.25 15.77
N ASP A 249 8.08 -25.68 16.25
CA ASP A 249 8.88 -26.27 17.34
C ASP A 249 8.14 -26.18 18.68
N ILE A 250 7.47 -25.05 18.94
CA ILE A 250 6.62 -24.88 20.13
C ILE A 250 5.45 -25.88 20.10
N LEU A 251 4.80 -26.06 18.95
CA LEU A 251 3.71 -27.03 18.80
C LEU A 251 4.20 -28.47 19.04
N ARG A 252 5.36 -28.86 18.50
CA ARG A 252 5.95 -30.18 18.71
C ARG A 252 6.22 -30.46 20.19
N ASP A 253 6.83 -29.50 20.89
CA ASP A 253 7.11 -29.61 22.33
C ASP A 253 5.83 -29.80 23.15
N LYS A 254 4.80 -28.99 22.88
CA LYS A 254 3.52 -29.06 23.62
C LYS A 254 2.72 -30.30 23.30
N LEU A 255 2.69 -30.76 22.05
CA LEU A 255 2.03 -32.02 21.68
C LEU A 255 2.68 -33.23 22.36
N SER A 256 4.01 -33.29 22.36
CA SER A 256 4.77 -34.40 22.96
C SER A 256 4.53 -34.51 24.47
N SER A 257 4.30 -33.38 25.14
CA SER A 257 4.02 -33.34 26.58
C SER A 257 2.55 -33.64 26.92
N ALA A 258 1.63 -33.38 25.98
CA ALA A 258 0.18 -33.49 26.23
C ALA A 258 -0.44 -34.83 25.83
N ILE A 259 0.26 -35.66 25.05
CA ILE A 259 -0.23 -36.96 24.55
C ILE A 259 0.59 -38.10 25.18
N SER A 260 -0.10 -39.05 25.81
CA SER A 260 0.52 -40.22 26.45
C SER A 260 -0.15 -41.53 26.03
N PRO A 261 0.59 -42.56 25.56
CA PRO A 261 2.02 -42.53 25.24
C PRO A 261 2.31 -41.55 24.08
N PRO A 262 3.55 -41.09 23.89
CA PRO A 262 3.88 -40.18 22.79
C PRO A 262 3.53 -40.76 21.42
N LEU A 263 3.10 -39.90 20.50
CA LEU A 263 2.91 -40.28 19.10
C LEU A 263 4.28 -40.54 18.43
N PRO A 264 4.35 -41.42 17.42
CA PRO A 264 5.56 -41.55 16.61
C PRO A 264 5.82 -40.26 15.82
N SER A 265 7.09 -40.01 15.48
CA SER A 265 7.51 -38.73 14.87
C SER A 265 6.74 -38.37 13.57
N PRO A 266 6.46 -39.29 12.63
CA PRO A 266 5.71 -38.96 11.43
C PRO A 266 4.28 -38.46 11.71
N GLU A 267 3.62 -39.01 12.73
CA GLU A 267 2.29 -38.56 13.17
C GLU A 267 2.34 -37.18 13.82
N VAL A 268 3.37 -36.91 14.63
CA VAL A 268 3.57 -35.59 15.24
C VAL A 268 3.79 -34.55 14.16
N ASP A 269 4.66 -34.83 13.19
CA ASP A 269 4.97 -33.92 12.10
C ASP A 269 3.72 -33.60 11.27
N TRP A 270 2.92 -34.62 10.94
CA TRP A 270 1.68 -34.40 10.20
C TRP A 270 0.66 -33.58 10.99
N LEU A 271 0.47 -33.89 12.27
CA LEU A 271 -0.43 -33.12 13.13
C LEU A 271 0.06 -31.66 13.25
N CYS A 272 1.36 -31.44 13.42
CA CYS A 272 1.95 -30.10 13.45
C CYS A 272 1.65 -29.31 12.16
N GLU A 273 1.74 -29.93 10.98
CA GLU A 273 1.40 -29.25 9.72
C GLU A 273 -0.06 -28.77 9.69
N ILE A 274 -0.99 -29.59 10.18
CA ILE A 274 -2.42 -29.24 10.29
C ILE A 274 -2.58 -28.06 11.27
N LEU A 275 -2.00 -28.17 12.46
CA LEU A 275 -2.12 -27.15 13.49
C LEU A 275 -1.46 -25.83 13.11
N ILE A 276 -0.33 -25.84 12.40
CA ILE A 276 0.33 -24.61 11.90
C ILE A 276 -0.59 -23.86 10.93
N LYS A 277 -1.24 -24.57 10.01
CA LYS A 277 -2.20 -23.96 9.07
C LYS A 277 -3.36 -23.32 9.82
N GLN A 278 -4.00 -24.06 10.72
CA GLN A 278 -5.12 -23.54 11.50
C GLN A 278 -4.70 -22.38 12.43
N ALA A 279 -3.53 -22.46 13.05
CA ALA A 279 -2.99 -21.41 13.90
C ALA A 279 -2.78 -20.10 13.13
N LYS A 280 -2.25 -20.16 11.88
CA LYS A 280 -2.09 -18.97 11.02
C LYS A 280 -3.43 -18.32 10.66
N VAL A 281 -4.46 -19.13 10.37
CA VAL A 281 -5.83 -18.63 10.12
C VAL A 281 -6.38 -17.94 11.37
N ASN A 282 -6.33 -18.61 12.52
CA ASN A 282 -6.83 -18.07 13.78
C ASN A 282 -6.05 -16.82 14.23
N PHE A 283 -4.75 -16.75 13.96
CA PHE A 283 -3.91 -15.59 14.27
C PHE A 283 -4.40 -14.32 13.57
N GLY A 284 -4.84 -14.45 12.30
CA GLY A 284 -5.45 -13.36 11.56
C GLY A 284 -6.84 -12.97 12.09
N GLN A 285 -7.62 -13.94 12.56
CA GLN A 285 -8.96 -13.73 13.13
C GLN A 285 -8.96 -13.24 14.58
N THR A 286 -7.80 -13.07 15.20
CA THR A 286 -7.66 -12.63 16.60
C THR A 286 -6.78 -11.40 16.71
N SER A 287 -6.51 -10.70 15.60
CA SER A 287 -5.57 -9.58 15.54
C SER A 287 -6.00 -8.34 16.33
N TRP A 288 -7.25 -8.26 16.77
CA TRP A 288 -7.81 -7.19 17.60
C TRP A 288 -7.75 -7.45 19.11
N LEU A 289 -7.28 -8.63 19.53
CA LEU A 289 -7.14 -8.98 20.95
C LEU A 289 -5.73 -8.67 21.45
N ASP A 290 -5.64 -8.31 22.73
CA ASP A 290 -4.37 -8.21 23.44
C ASP A 290 -3.72 -9.59 23.58
N THR A 291 -2.39 -9.62 23.66
CA THR A 291 -1.52 -10.79 23.51
C THR A 291 -2.01 -12.02 24.27
N ASN A 292 -2.32 -11.90 25.56
CA ASN A 292 -2.72 -13.06 26.37
C ASN A 292 -4.07 -13.63 25.90
N ASP A 293 -5.08 -12.77 25.73
CA ASP A 293 -6.42 -13.17 25.28
C ASP A 293 -6.39 -13.65 23.82
N ARG A 294 -5.52 -13.03 23.01
CA ARG A 294 -5.26 -13.39 21.62
C ARG A 294 -4.80 -14.83 21.51
N PHE A 295 -3.69 -15.19 22.15
CA PHE A 295 -3.15 -16.54 22.03
C PHE A 295 -4.03 -17.58 22.72
N TYR A 296 -4.69 -17.23 23.83
CA TYR A 296 -5.69 -18.10 24.44
C TYR A 296 -6.84 -18.40 23.48
N THR A 297 -7.40 -17.38 22.82
CA THR A 297 -8.49 -17.54 21.85
C THR A 297 -8.02 -18.25 20.58
N MET A 298 -6.85 -17.88 20.05
CA MET A 298 -6.24 -18.45 18.85
C MET A 298 -6.01 -19.97 18.97
N CYS A 299 -5.55 -20.43 20.13
CA CYS A 299 -5.21 -21.84 20.33
C CYS A 299 -6.42 -22.73 20.61
N LYS A 300 -7.57 -22.15 21.00
CA LYS A 300 -8.74 -22.93 21.42
C LYS A 300 -9.30 -23.87 20.33
N PRO A 301 -9.42 -23.47 19.05
CA PRO A 301 -9.86 -24.38 17.99
C PRO A 301 -8.91 -25.55 17.74
N LEU A 302 -7.60 -25.39 18.02
CA LEU A 302 -6.59 -26.42 17.79
C LEU A 302 -6.86 -27.70 18.61
N LEU A 303 -7.59 -27.59 19.71
CA LEU A 303 -8.03 -28.74 20.50
C LEU A 303 -8.89 -29.70 19.68
N ALA A 304 -9.81 -29.17 18.88
CA ALA A 304 -10.69 -29.97 18.05
C ALA A 304 -9.90 -30.70 16.96
N ASP A 305 -8.87 -30.06 16.39
CA ASP A 305 -8.00 -30.66 15.38
C ASP A 305 -7.21 -31.83 15.94
N VAL A 306 -6.63 -31.67 17.15
CA VAL A 306 -5.92 -32.77 17.83
C VAL A 306 -6.86 -33.93 18.15
N HIS A 307 -8.05 -33.66 18.68
CA HIS A 307 -9.05 -34.69 18.97
C HIS A 307 -9.50 -35.44 17.70
N THR A 308 -9.74 -34.71 16.61
CA THR A 308 -10.15 -35.29 15.32
C THR A 308 -9.04 -36.20 14.76
N PHE A 309 -7.79 -35.72 14.77
CA PHE A 309 -6.64 -36.49 14.32
C PHE A 309 -6.48 -37.82 15.07
N LEU A 310 -6.60 -37.79 16.40
CA LEU A 310 -6.51 -39.00 17.23
C LEU A 310 -7.67 -39.96 16.98
N ALA A 311 -8.88 -39.45 16.73
CA ALA A 311 -10.06 -40.26 16.45
C ALA A 311 -9.98 -40.94 15.07
N GLU A 312 -9.62 -40.21 14.01
CA GLU A 312 -9.57 -40.72 12.63
C GLU A 312 -8.53 -41.84 12.43
N ARG A 313 -7.44 -41.81 13.20
CA ARG A 313 -6.41 -42.86 13.16
C ARG A 313 -6.69 -44.04 14.10
N ALA A 314 -7.88 -44.10 14.71
CA ALA A 314 -8.24 -45.07 15.76
C ALA A 314 -7.26 -45.08 16.96
N LEU A 315 -6.53 -43.97 17.16
CA LEU A 315 -5.53 -43.79 18.22
C LEU A 315 -6.17 -43.34 19.55
N SER A 316 -7.42 -42.88 19.53
CA SER A 316 -8.15 -42.38 20.71
C SER A 316 -8.28 -43.40 21.85
N HIS A 317 -8.24 -44.70 21.56
CA HIS A 317 -8.25 -45.77 22.57
C HIS A 317 -6.85 -46.12 23.09
N MET A 318 -5.80 -45.68 22.41
CA MET A 318 -4.40 -46.00 22.73
C MET A 318 -3.68 -44.82 23.40
N HIS A 319 -4.15 -43.58 23.18
CA HIS A 319 -3.53 -42.36 23.67
C HIS A 319 -4.51 -41.52 24.51
N SER A 320 -4.05 -41.06 25.67
CA SER A 320 -4.71 -40.00 26.45
C SER A 320 -4.19 -38.63 26.04
N PHE A 321 -5.07 -37.67 25.83
CA PHE A 321 -4.74 -36.28 25.51
C PHE A 321 -5.28 -35.32 26.58
N ASP A 322 -4.39 -34.60 27.25
CA ASP A 322 -4.77 -33.52 28.18
C ASP A 322 -4.93 -32.20 27.41
N GLY A 323 -6.14 -32.00 26.88
CA GLY A 323 -6.47 -30.80 26.12
C GLY A 323 -6.37 -29.51 26.94
N HIS A 324 -6.68 -29.53 28.24
CA HIS A 324 -6.62 -28.32 29.06
C HIS A 324 -5.18 -27.85 29.26
N THR A 325 -4.29 -28.77 29.63
CA THR A 325 -2.86 -28.46 29.81
C THR A 325 -2.23 -28.09 28.47
N PHE A 326 -2.55 -28.80 27.37
CA PHE A 326 -2.07 -28.44 26.03
C PHE A 326 -2.45 -27.00 25.67
N HIS A 327 -3.72 -26.64 25.80
CA HIS A 327 -4.22 -25.31 25.42
C HIS A 327 -3.57 -24.19 26.22
N THR A 328 -3.57 -24.31 27.55
CA THR A 328 -3.08 -23.26 28.45
C THR A 328 -1.56 -23.08 28.35
N THR A 329 -0.80 -24.17 28.24
CA THR A 329 0.67 -24.11 28.10
C THR A 329 1.11 -23.67 26.72
N LEU A 330 0.38 -24.05 25.66
CA LEU A 330 0.63 -23.55 24.30
C LEU A 330 0.36 -22.05 24.22
N ALA A 331 -0.81 -21.59 24.68
CA ALA A 331 -1.19 -20.18 24.64
C ALA A 331 -0.18 -19.29 25.39
N SER A 332 0.23 -19.69 26.60
CA SER A 332 1.24 -18.96 27.38
C SER A 332 2.63 -18.97 26.74
N SER A 333 3.05 -20.08 26.14
CA SER A 333 4.35 -20.17 25.45
C SER A 333 4.39 -19.30 24.19
N LEU A 334 3.31 -19.29 23.40
CA LEU A 334 3.19 -18.45 22.22
C LEU A 334 3.11 -16.97 22.58
N ALA A 335 2.39 -16.61 23.65
CA ALA A 335 2.36 -15.24 24.16
C ALA A 335 3.76 -14.75 24.60
N ALA A 336 4.52 -15.60 25.29
CA ALA A 336 5.88 -15.28 25.70
C ALA A 336 6.82 -15.10 24.49
N ASP A 337 6.78 -16.01 23.51
CA ASP A 337 7.60 -15.89 22.30
C ASP A 337 7.19 -14.68 21.44
N TRP A 338 5.89 -14.37 21.36
CA TRP A 338 5.38 -13.18 20.69
C TRP A 338 5.95 -11.89 21.31
N ASN A 339 5.93 -11.78 22.64
CA ASN A 339 6.50 -10.64 23.35
C ASN A 339 7.99 -10.48 23.06
N LEU A 340 8.75 -11.59 23.15
CA LEU A 340 10.18 -11.59 22.85
C LEU A 340 10.46 -11.22 21.38
N ASN A 341 9.67 -11.74 20.45
CA ASN A 341 9.77 -11.44 19.02
C ASN A 341 9.51 -9.95 18.75
N ARG A 342 8.46 -9.36 19.34
CA ARG A 342 8.19 -7.92 19.25
C ARG A 342 9.34 -7.08 19.80
N GLU A 343 9.82 -7.39 21.01
CA GLU A 343 10.93 -6.65 21.62
C GLU A 343 12.22 -6.72 20.81
N THR A 344 12.48 -7.87 20.19
CA THR A 344 13.62 -8.05 19.29
C THR A 344 13.45 -7.21 18.04
N TYR A 345 12.30 -7.32 17.36
CA TYR A 345 12.03 -6.57 16.15
C TYR A 345 12.06 -5.04 16.37
N PHE A 346 11.59 -4.56 17.51
CA PHE A 346 11.62 -3.13 17.85
C PHE A 346 13.04 -2.55 18.03
N LYS A 347 14.06 -3.37 18.22
CA LYS A 347 15.45 -2.90 18.38
C LYS A 347 16.11 -2.65 17.02
N ASP A 348 16.04 -3.63 16.13
CA ASP A 348 16.81 -3.67 14.88
C ASP A 348 16.12 -4.45 13.73
N GLY A 349 14.83 -4.74 13.85
CA GLY A 349 14.06 -5.43 12.82
C GLY A 349 13.96 -4.66 11.50
N SER A 350 13.86 -5.41 10.39
CA SER A 350 13.66 -4.84 9.06
C SER A 350 12.87 -5.79 8.15
N ALA A 351 12.02 -5.22 7.31
CA ALA A 351 11.28 -5.95 6.29
C ALA A 351 12.01 -6.05 4.95
N GLU A 352 13.13 -5.34 4.79
CA GLU A 352 13.80 -5.10 3.51
C GLU A 352 14.08 -6.37 2.70
N GLU A 353 14.52 -7.46 3.36
CA GLU A 353 14.85 -8.73 2.72
C GLU A 353 13.64 -9.48 2.13
N LEU A 354 12.43 -9.12 2.57
CA LEU A 354 11.18 -9.70 2.09
C LEU A 354 10.59 -8.93 0.91
N LEU A 355 11.10 -7.74 0.62
CA LEU A 355 10.55 -6.83 -0.39
C LEU A 355 11.15 -7.09 -1.76
N GLY A 356 10.42 -6.67 -2.80
CA GLY A 356 10.97 -6.59 -4.14
C GLY A 356 12.12 -5.59 -4.23
N HIS A 357 12.98 -5.75 -5.24
CA HIS A 357 14.17 -4.93 -5.42
C HIS A 357 13.85 -3.42 -5.41
N GLY A 358 12.82 -3.01 -6.16
CA GLY A 358 12.43 -1.61 -6.24
C GLY A 358 11.73 -1.12 -4.98
N THR A 359 10.79 -1.88 -4.46
CA THR A 359 10.01 -1.52 -3.25
C THR A 359 10.88 -1.49 -1.99
N GLY A 360 11.93 -2.32 -1.93
CA GLY A 360 12.96 -2.31 -0.91
C GLY A 360 13.75 -1.00 -0.85
N LYS A 361 14.04 -0.37 -1.99
CA LYS A 361 14.71 0.95 -2.02
C LYS A 361 13.87 2.04 -1.36
N LEU A 362 12.57 2.08 -1.69
CA LEU A 362 11.68 3.07 -1.11
C LEU A 362 11.45 2.84 0.40
N TYR A 363 11.31 1.57 0.82
CA TYR A 363 11.28 1.23 2.25
C TYR A 363 12.56 1.65 2.98
N ARG A 364 13.74 1.41 2.37
CA ARG A 364 15.04 1.79 2.93
C ARG A 364 15.16 3.30 3.10
N TRP A 365 14.70 4.08 2.13
CA TRP A 365 14.70 5.54 2.22
C TRP A 365 13.92 6.04 3.44
N VAL A 366 12.72 5.51 3.67
CA VAL A 366 11.92 5.86 4.86
C VAL A 366 12.60 5.44 6.16
N ARG A 367 13.06 4.18 6.23
CA ARG A 367 13.51 3.56 7.48
C ARG A 367 14.93 3.93 7.87
N ARG A 368 15.83 4.04 6.88
CA ARG A 368 17.26 4.32 7.09
C ARG A 368 17.59 5.78 6.82
N ASP A 369 17.26 6.28 5.63
CA ASP A 369 17.75 7.60 5.19
C ASP A 369 17.03 8.72 5.95
N LEU A 370 15.70 8.64 6.10
CA LEU A 370 14.92 9.54 6.97
C LEU A 370 14.96 9.14 8.45
N GLY A 371 15.46 7.94 8.77
CA GLY A 371 15.60 7.42 10.13
C GLY A 371 14.26 7.16 10.84
N LEU A 372 13.17 6.93 10.12
CA LEU A 372 11.84 6.71 10.68
C LEU A 372 11.65 5.26 11.10
N ARG A 373 11.57 5.00 12.41
CA ARG A 373 11.41 3.64 12.95
C ARG A 373 9.95 3.18 12.90
N MET A 374 9.76 1.87 13.08
CA MET A 374 8.44 1.29 13.33
C MET A 374 7.82 1.93 14.58
N ARG A 375 6.53 2.30 14.48
CA ARG A 375 5.74 2.90 15.57
C ARG A 375 5.21 1.79 16.49
N ARG A 376 5.17 2.04 17.79
CA ARG A 376 4.82 1.10 18.86
C ARG A 376 3.65 1.55 19.74
N GLY A 377 3.14 2.75 19.51
CA GLY A 377 2.05 3.34 20.28
C GLY A 377 2.46 4.60 21.04
N ILE A 378 1.47 5.41 21.41
CA ILE A 378 1.67 6.79 21.89
C ILE A 378 2.47 6.88 23.19
N ASP A 379 2.39 5.87 24.06
CA ASP A 379 3.08 5.85 25.35
C ASP A 379 4.57 5.46 25.23
N ILE A 380 4.98 4.93 24.07
CA ILE A 380 6.32 4.37 23.86
C ILE A 380 7.11 5.16 22.81
N ASP A 381 6.43 5.65 21.78
CA ASP A 381 7.04 6.40 20.71
C ASP A 381 7.41 7.82 21.16
N ARG A 382 8.57 8.30 20.72
CA ARG A 382 8.96 9.70 20.94
C ARG A 382 8.35 10.56 19.85
N GLY A 383 7.45 11.45 20.23
CA GLY A 383 6.83 12.41 19.31
C GLY A 383 5.57 11.86 18.64
N ALA A 384 4.76 12.80 18.17
CA ALA A 384 3.52 12.49 17.47
C ALA A 384 3.79 11.98 16.05
N ILE A 385 2.85 11.20 15.52
CA ILE A 385 2.99 10.50 14.23
C ILE A 385 3.05 11.48 13.04
N ASP A 386 2.51 12.68 13.21
CA ASP A 386 2.56 13.77 12.24
C ASP A 386 4.00 14.23 11.96
N LEU A 387 4.90 14.21 12.95
CA LEU A 387 6.32 14.55 12.75
C LEU A 387 7.02 13.58 11.79
N ASP A 388 6.66 12.29 11.84
CA ASP A 388 7.23 11.28 10.95
C ASP A 388 6.66 11.45 9.53
N VAL A 389 5.36 11.75 9.41
CA VAL A 389 4.73 12.09 8.13
C VAL A 389 5.33 13.36 7.53
N SER A 390 5.57 14.40 8.34
CA SER A 390 6.17 15.66 7.89
C SER A 390 7.53 15.46 7.25
N LYS A 391 8.38 14.59 7.81
CA LYS A 391 9.70 14.28 7.21
C LYS A 391 9.58 13.63 5.83
N ILE A 392 8.63 12.70 5.67
CA ILE A 392 8.35 12.08 4.36
C ILE A 392 7.82 13.15 3.39
N TYR A 393 6.88 13.97 3.83
CA TYR A 393 6.29 15.04 3.02
C TYR A 393 7.35 16.06 2.57
N GLU A 394 8.21 16.52 3.48
CA GLU A 394 9.34 17.41 3.16
C GLU A 394 10.28 16.76 2.15
N GLY A 395 10.64 15.49 2.32
CA GLY A 395 11.46 14.75 1.36
C GLY A 395 10.82 14.63 -0.02
N ILE A 396 9.49 14.52 -0.10
CA ILE A 396 8.75 14.55 -1.37
C ILE A 396 8.79 15.94 -2.00
N VAL A 397 8.51 17.00 -1.22
CA VAL A 397 8.42 18.38 -1.71
C VAL A 397 9.78 18.91 -2.15
N ASN A 398 10.84 18.59 -1.42
CA ASN A 398 12.21 19.00 -1.73
C ASN A 398 12.82 18.19 -2.90
N GLY A 399 12.20 17.07 -3.27
CA GLY A 399 12.69 16.17 -4.32
C GLY A 399 13.76 15.18 -3.85
N ASP A 400 13.98 15.05 -2.54
CA ASP A 400 14.96 14.13 -1.94
C ASP A 400 14.65 12.65 -2.26
N VAL A 401 13.39 12.34 -2.56
CA VAL A 401 12.93 11.00 -2.94
C VAL A 401 13.15 10.67 -4.43
N ASN A 402 13.47 11.66 -5.28
CA ASN A 402 13.47 11.49 -6.74
C ASN A 402 14.47 10.43 -7.20
N ASP A 403 15.70 10.47 -6.69
CA ASP A 403 16.74 9.49 -7.04
C ASP A 403 16.35 8.08 -6.61
N VAL A 404 15.64 7.96 -5.47
CA VAL A 404 15.11 6.68 -4.99
C VAL A 404 14.04 6.16 -5.94
N LEU A 405 13.11 7.02 -6.39
CA LEU A 405 12.03 6.66 -7.32
C LEU A 405 12.56 6.23 -8.69
N VAL A 406 13.56 6.93 -9.23
CA VAL A 406 14.24 6.51 -10.47
C VAL A 406 14.91 5.15 -10.24
N GLY A 407 15.61 5.01 -9.11
CA GLY A 407 16.30 3.78 -8.74
C GLY A 407 15.39 2.56 -8.55
N VAL A 408 14.07 2.74 -8.29
CA VAL A 408 13.10 1.62 -8.22
C VAL A 408 13.17 0.74 -9.47
N PHE A 409 13.52 1.32 -10.62
CA PHE A 409 13.54 0.65 -11.92
C PHE A 409 14.94 0.25 -12.40
N ASP A 410 15.99 0.44 -11.59
CA ASP A 410 17.34 -0.01 -11.95
C ASP A 410 17.36 -1.53 -12.20
N GLY A 411 17.99 -1.96 -13.31
CA GLY A 411 18.10 -3.37 -13.67
C GLY A 411 16.85 -3.96 -14.33
N THR A 412 15.84 -3.14 -14.61
CA THR A 412 14.73 -3.54 -15.49
C THR A 412 15.18 -3.43 -16.95
N GLU A 413 15.01 -4.49 -17.74
CA GLU A 413 15.07 -4.36 -19.19
C GLU A 413 13.89 -3.47 -19.61
N ILE A 414 14.15 -2.17 -19.77
CA ILE A 414 13.21 -1.27 -20.43
C ILE A 414 13.16 -1.75 -21.87
N SER A 415 12.16 -2.56 -22.20
CA SER A 415 11.86 -2.90 -23.59
C SER A 415 11.51 -1.58 -24.27
N GLU A 416 12.43 -1.02 -25.06
CA GLU A 416 12.18 0.10 -25.96
C GLU A 416 10.98 -0.27 -26.84
N ARG A 417 9.82 0.34 -26.58
CA ARG A 417 8.63 0.26 -27.44
C ARG A 417 8.05 1.63 -27.64
#